data_AF-A0A1W1E578-F1
#
_entry.id   AF-A0A1W1E578-F1
#
_cell.length_a   1.000
_cell.length_b   1.000
_cell.length_c   1.000
_cell.angle_alpha   90.00
_cell.angle_beta   90.00
_cell.angle_gamma   90.00
#
_symmetry.space_group_name_H-M   'P 1'
#
loop_
_entity.id
_entity.type
_entity.pdbx_description
1 polymer ?
#
loop_
_entity_poly.entity_id
_entity_poly.type
_entity_poly.pdbx_seq_one_letter_code
_entity_poly.pdbx_strand_id
1 'polypeptide(L)'
;MPMDKDIASREAILAITEDIAHYLLNIDIKEVEFVDKELKRIEKREADIVAKCKINNQTQILHLEIQNNNGNTMPRRMFRYYTGIKIEFKDLNINQHLIYIDKAKLNMANTIYKK
;
A
#
# COMPACT_ATOMS: atom_id res chain seq x y z
N MET A 1 13.00 -25.30 -12.04
CA MET A 1 13.50 -24.07 -11.38
C MET A 1 12.56 -22.87 -11.59
N PRO A 2 11.37 -22.80 -10.95
CA PRO A 2 10.62 -21.54 -10.78
C PRO A 2 10.60 -21.00 -9.34
N MET A 3 10.81 -21.86 -8.33
CA MET A 3 10.53 -21.56 -6.91
C MET A 3 11.48 -20.54 -6.27
N ASP A 4 12.75 -20.52 -6.67
CA ASP A 4 13.76 -19.61 -6.08
C ASP A 4 13.56 -18.14 -6.48
N LYS A 5 12.94 -17.88 -7.64
CA LYS A 5 12.67 -16.50 -8.11
C LYS A 5 11.54 -15.83 -7.33
N ASP A 6 10.54 -16.59 -6.90
CA ASP A 6 9.43 -16.06 -6.08
C ASP A 6 9.90 -15.65 -4.69
N ILE A 7 10.77 -16.46 -4.07
CA ILE A 7 11.31 -16.18 -2.74
C ILE A 7 12.14 -14.90 -2.75
N ALA A 8 13.09 -14.80 -3.68
CA ALA A 8 13.94 -13.61 -3.80
C ALA A 8 13.14 -12.33 -4.10
N SER A 9 12.08 -12.43 -4.90
CA SER A 9 11.21 -11.30 -5.22
C SER A 9 10.41 -10.84 -3.98
N ARG A 10 9.89 -11.80 -3.19
CA ARG A 10 9.16 -11.51 -1.95
C ARG A 10 10.04 -10.86 -0.89
N GLU A 11 11.28 -11.33 -0.74
CA GLU A 11 12.26 -10.74 0.18
C GLU A 11 12.61 -9.30 -0.24
N ALA A 12 12.80 -9.05 -1.53
CA ALA A 12 13.05 -7.70 -2.03
C ALA A 12 11.86 -6.76 -1.77
N ILE A 13 10.62 -7.21 -2.00
CA ILE A 13 9.41 -6.42 -1.73
C ILE A 13 9.26 -6.17 -0.22
N LEU A 14 9.60 -7.15 0.63
CA LEU A 14 9.62 -6.99 2.09
C LEU A 14 10.59 -5.88 2.51
N ALA A 15 11.84 -5.98 2.07
CA ALA A 15 12.86 -4.98 2.37
C ALA A 15 12.43 -3.57 1.92
N ILE A 16 11.91 -3.43 0.69
CA ILE A 16 11.40 -2.14 0.18
C ILE A 16 10.22 -1.64 1.02
N THR A 17 9.31 -2.51 1.45
CA THR A 17 8.16 -2.14 2.28
C THR A 17 8.60 -1.62 3.64
N GLU A 18 9.55 -2.30 4.28
CA GLU A 18 10.15 -1.90 5.55
C GLU A 18 10.90 -0.56 5.41
N ASP A 19 11.68 -0.39 4.35
CA ASP A 19 12.42 0.85 4.07
C ASP A 19 11.48 2.04 3.82
N ILE A 20 10.41 1.85 3.04
CA ILE A 20 9.42 2.90 2.82
C ILE A 20 8.76 3.29 4.15
N ALA A 21 8.32 2.30 4.93
CA ALA A 21 7.68 2.56 6.22
C ALA A 21 8.61 3.32 7.17
N HIS A 22 9.87 2.89 7.27
CA HIS A 22 10.83 3.51 8.16
C HIS A 22 11.28 4.89 7.67
N TYR A 23 11.86 4.96 6.48
CA TYR A 23 12.55 6.16 6.01
C TYR A 23 11.61 7.24 5.44
N LEU A 24 10.50 6.85 4.82
CA LEU A 24 9.57 7.83 4.22
C LEU A 24 8.41 8.19 5.14
N LEU A 25 7.91 7.22 5.90
CA LEU A 25 6.71 7.40 6.73
C LEU A 25 7.01 7.56 8.22
N ASN A 26 8.24 7.25 8.66
CA ASN A 26 8.65 7.23 10.06
C ASN A 26 7.75 6.31 10.92
N ILE A 27 7.45 5.14 10.38
CA ILE A 27 6.62 4.08 10.99
C ILE A 27 7.48 2.83 11.18
N ASP A 28 7.53 2.31 12.40
CA ASP A 28 8.10 0.99 12.70
C ASP A 28 7.06 -0.10 12.41
N ILE A 29 7.39 -1.02 11.49
CA ILE A 29 6.55 -2.17 11.14
C ILE A 29 7.25 -3.47 11.53
N LYS A 30 6.48 -4.44 12.03
CA LYS A 30 6.97 -5.77 12.40
C LYS A 30 5.98 -6.84 11.96
N GLU A 31 6.43 -8.09 11.90
CA GLU A 31 5.57 -9.25 11.59
C GLU A 31 4.79 -9.01 10.28
N VAL A 32 5.51 -8.61 9.22
CA VAL A 32 4.91 -8.25 7.93
C VAL A 32 4.46 -9.51 7.20
N GLU A 33 3.16 -9.60 6.97
CA GLU A 33 2.50 -10.63 6.17
C GLU A 33 1.84 -9.96 4.96
N PHE A 34 2.40 -10.18 3.77
CA PHE A 34 1.76 -9.72 2.54
C PHE A 34 0.43 -10.44 2.34
N VAL A 35 -0.60 -9.67 2.01
CA VAL A 35 -1.91 -10.20 1.69
C VAL A 35 -1.84 -10.76 0.25
N ASP A 36 -1.47 -12.04 0.13
CA ASP A 36 -1.33 -12.77 -1.13
C ASP A 36 -2.67 -12.83 -1.87
N LYS A 37 -2.80 -12.06 -2.96
CA LYS A 37 -3.95 -12.07 -3.87
C LYS A 37 -3.54 -12.59 -5.25
N GLU A 38 -3.01 -13.81 -5.35
CA GLU A 38 -2.67 -14.37 -6.67
C GLU A 38 -3.86 -14.48 -7.67
N LEU A 39 -5.12 -14.30 -7.28
CA LEU A 39 -6.29 -14.47 -8.17
C LEU A 39 -7.44 -13.49 -7.86
N LYS A 40 -7.72 -12.54 -8.79
CA LYS A 40 -9.06 -11.98 -9.18
C LYS A 40 -8.93 -10.61 -9.89
N ARG A 41 -8.13 -10.51 -10.95
CA ARG A 41 -8.65 -10.46 -12.34
C ARG A 41 -10.15 -10.08 -12.41
N ILE A 42 -10.44 -8.82 -12.76
CA ILE A 42 -11.47 -8.37 -13.75
C ILE A 42 -11.51 -6.83 -13.92
N GLU A 43 -10.85 -6.01 -13.07
CA GLU A 43 -10.66 -4.56 -13.33
C GLU A 43 -9.21 -4.09 -13.16
N LYS A 44 -8.65 -3.44 -14.20
CA LYS A 44 -7.21 -3.28 -14.50
C LYS A 44 -6.29 -2.52 -13.50
N ARG A 45 -6.69 -2.13 -12.28
CA ARG A 45 -5.81 -1.30 -11.40
C ARG A 45 -6.00 -1.56 -9.91
N GLU A 46 -5.18 -2.44 -9.36
CA GLU A 46 -5.07 -2.75 -7.92
C GLU A 46 -4.05 -1.83 -7.21
N ALA A 47 -3.99 -1.94 -5.88
CA ALA A 47 -3.01 -1.24 -5.05
C ALA A 47 -1.65 -1.93 -5.12
N ASP A 48 -0.56 -1.17 -4.99
CA ASP A 48 0.78 -1.74 -5.14
C ASP A 48 1.18 -2.67 -3.99
N ILE A 49 0.88 -2.31 -2.73
CA ILE A 49 1.21 -3.12 -1.55
C ILE A 49 0.08 -3.10 -0.52
N VAL A 50 -0.33 -4.29 -0.08
CA VAL A 50 -1.20 -4.49 1.09
C VAL A 50 -0.56 -5.55 2.00
N ALA A 51 -0.24 -5.15 3.22
CA ALA A 51 0.36 -6.03 4.21
C ALA A 51 -0.34 -5.92 5.54
N LYS A 52 -0.50 -7.05 6.23
CA LYS A 52 -0.86 -7.09 7.64
C LYS A 52 0.43 -7.06 8.45
N CYS A 53 0.54 -6.12 9.37
CA CYS A 53 1.76 -5.95 10.17
C CYS A 53 1.43 -5.37 11.55
N LYS A 54 2.37 -5.45 12.48
CA LYS A 54 2.33 -4.72 13.74
C LYS A 54 2.88 -3.31 13.55
N ILE A 55 2.03 -2.32 13.85
CA ILE A 55 2.37 -0.90 13.94
C ILE A 55 2.04 -0.45 15.36
N ASN A 56 3.00 0.12 16.10
CA ASN A 56 2.81 0.52 17.51
C ASN A 56 2.23 -0.62 18.38
N ASN A 57 2.75 -1.85 18.20
CA ASN A 57 2.29 -3.08 18.87
C ASN A 57 0.83 -3.47 18.60
N GLN A 58 0.16 -2.86 17.63
CA GLN A 58 -1.19 -3.22 17.20
C GLN A 58 -1.14 -3.82 15.81
N THR A 59 -1.89 -4.90 15.60
CA THR A 59 -2.09 -5.46 14.26
C THR A 59 -2.92 -4.49 13.42
N GLN A 60 -2.36 -4.06 12.29
CA GLN A 60 -2.97 -3.11 11.36
C GLN A 60 -2.73 -3.59 9.92
N ILE A 61 -3.46 -2.99 8.98
CA ILE A 61 -3.17 -3.12 7.55
C ILE A 61 -2.34 -1.91 7.11
N LEU A 62 -1.16 -2.16 6.57
CA LEU A 62 -0.40 -1.18 5.81
C LEU A 62 -0.83 -1.27 4.33
N HIS A 63 -1.21 -0.14 3.75
CA HIS A 63 -1.52 -0.02 2.33
C HIS A 63 -0.68 1.09 1.71
N LEU A 64 0.16 0.72 0.75
CA LEU A 64 1.01 1.65 0.00
C LEU A 64 0.60 1.65 -1.47
N GLU A 65 0.34 2.83 -2.00
CA GLU A 65 0.12 3.07 -3.43
C GLU A 65 1.28 3.91 -3.97
N ILE A 66 1.95 3.47 -5.01
CA ILE A 66 3.05 4.19 -5.67
C ILE A 66 2.48 4.86 -6.93
N GLN A 67 2.70 6.16 -7.08
CA GLN A 67 2.25 6.92 -8.24
C GLN A 67 3.40 7.70 -8.86
N ASN A 68 3.46 7.66 -10.19
CA ASN A 68 4.44 8.39 -11.00
C ASN A 68 3.80 9.48 -11.86
N ASN A 69 2.58 9.91 -11.51
CA ASN A 69 1.87 10.98 -12.21
C ASN A 69 0.91 11.70 -11.25
N ASN A 70 0.48 12.89 -11.66
CA ASN A 70 -0.50 13.67 -10.92
C ASN A 70 -1.94 13.38 -11.34
N GLY A 71 -2.43 12.17 -11.11
CA GLY A 71 -3.79 11.76 -11.43
C GLY A 71 -4.87 12.51 -10.62
N ASN A 72 -5.75 13.26 -11.29
CA ASN A 72 -6.86 13.98 -10.65
C ASN A 72 -7.91 13.06 -9.97
N THR A 73 -7.92 11.77 -10.29
CA THR A 73 -8.80 10.76 -9.67
C THR A 73 -8.18 10.06 -8.46
N MET A 74 -6.93 10.37 -8.10
CA MET A 74 -6.21 9.65 -7.04
C MET A 74 -6.92 9.64 -5.68
N PRO A 75 -7.47 10.74 -5.16
CA PRO A 75 -8.21 10.70 -3.91
C PRO A 75 -9.37 9.70 -3.92
N ARG A 76 -10.11 9.63 -5.05
CA ARG A 76 -11.22 8.69 -5.22
C ARG A 76 -10.74 7.24 -5.32
N ARG A 77 -9.60 7.01 -5.97
CA ARG A 77 -8.95 5.69 -6.03
C ARG A 77 -8.52 5.23 -4.64
N MET A 78 -7.84 6.08 -3.87
CA MET A 78 -7.40 5.79 -2.51
C MET A 78 -8.58 5.43 -1.60
N PHE A 79 -9.67 6.17 -1.69
CA PHE A 79 -10.90 5.85 -0.96
C PHE A 79 -11.51 4.51 -1.38
N ARG A 80 -11.56 4.21 -2.68
CA ARG A 80 -12.00 2.89 -3.16
C ARG A 80 -11.13 1.77 -2.59
N TYR A 81 -9.80 1.91 -2.62
CA TYR A 81 -8.88 0.93 -2.02
C TYR A 81 -9.12 0.77 -0.52
N TYR A 82 -9.26 1.88 0.21
CA TYR A 82 -9.57 1.86 1.64
C TYR A 82 -10.84 1.05 1.92
N THR A 83 -11.92 1.31 1.18
CA THR A 83 -13.19 0.60 1.38
C THR A 83 -13.07 -0.89 1.07
N GLY A 84 -12.37 -1.26 -0.01
CA GLY A 84 -12.13 -2.67 -0.34
C GLY A 84 -11.37 -3.40 0.76
N ILE A 85 -10.30 -2.79 1.26
CA ILE A 85 -9.51 -3.33 2.38
C ILE A 85 -10.36 -3.42 3.65
N LYS A 86 -11.18 -2.40 3.95
CA LYS A 86 -11.98 -2.36 5.18
C LYS A 86 -13.12 -3.39 5.19
N ILE A 87 -13.64 -3.75 4.01
CA ILE A 87 -14.61 -4.85 3.87
C ILE A 87 -13.98 -6.18 4.23
N GLU A 88 -12.74 -6.40 3.79
CA GLU A 88 -11.96 -7.63 4.03
C GLU A 88 -11.46 -7.70 5.49
N PHE A 89 -10.94 -6.59 6.02
CA PHE A 89 -10.33 -6.48 7.34
C PHE A 89 -11.11 -5.52 8.25
N LYS A 90 -12.35 -5.90 8.60
CA LYS A 90 -13.32 -5.05 9.31
C LYS A 90 -12.78 -4.45 10.61
N ASP A 91 -12.07 -5.24 11.40
CA ASP A 91 -11.64 -4.88 12.75
C ASP A 91 -10.23 -4.29 12.81
N LEU A 92 -9.51 -4.28 11.69
CA LEU A 92 -8.14 -3.74 11.65
C LEU A 92 -8.14 -2.27 11.21
N ASN A 93 -7.29 -1.48 11.86
CA ASN A 93 -6.98 -0.13 11.39
C ASN A 93 -6.19 -0.21 10.09
N ILE A 94 -6.43 0.74 9.18
CA ILE A 94 -5.74 0.83 7.90
C ILE A 94 -4.82 2.05 7.94
N ASN A 95 -3.53 1.80 7.85
CA ASN A 95 -2.47 2.78 7.67
C ASN A 95 -2.23 2.95 6.17
N GLN A 96 -2.99 3.87 5.55
CA GLN A 96 -3.03 4.04 4.09
C GLN A 96 -2.19 5.25 3.64
N HIS A 97 -1.26 5.02 2.71
CA HIS A 97 -0.37 6.05 2.17
C HIS A 97 -0.28 5.98 0.64
N LEU A 98 0.01 7.14 0.05
CA LEU A 98 0.40 7.27 -1.35
C LEU A 98 1.83 7.80 -1.40
N ILE A 99 2.70 7.09 -2.10
CA ILE A 99 4.08 7.47 -2.36
C ILE A 99 4.15 8.01 -3.78
N TYR A 100 4.45 9.30 -3.91
CA TYR A 100 4.58 9.95 -5.21
C TYR A 100 6.05 10.02 -5.63
N ILE A 101 6.39 9.41 -6.77
CA ILE A 101 7.75 9.32 -7.31
C ILE A 101 7.74 9.76 -8.77
N ASP A 102 8.08 11.02 -9.00
CA ASP A 102 8.14 11.61 -10.34
C ASP A 102 9.03 12.85 -10.34
N LYS A 103 9.46 13.29 -11.52
CA LYS A 103 10.17 14.56 -11.73
C LYS A 103 9.24 15.77 -11.61
N ALA A 104 7.97 15.61 -11.98
CA ALA A 104 6.98 16.67 -11.83
C ALA A 104 6.73 16.92 -10.33
N LYS A 105 6.38 18.16 -9.97
CA LYS A 105 5.98 18.46 -8.59
C LYS A 105 4.62 17.83 -8.30
N LEU A 106 4.46 17.29 -7.08
CA LEU A 106 3.17 16.81 -6.60
C LEU A 106 2.16 17.97 -6.59
N ASN A 107 1.06 17.80 -7.29
CA ASN A 107 -0.06 18.74 -7.35
C ASN A 107 -1.44 18.08 -7.25
N MET A 108 -1.48 16.76 -7.02
CA MET A 108 -2.71 16.04 -6.72
C MET A 108 -3.33 16.56 -5.42
N ALA A 109 -4.66 16.58 -5.39
CA ALA A 109 -5.37 16.74 -4.14
C ALA A 109 -5.04 15.58 -3.20
N ASN A 110 -4.94 15.86 -1.91
CA ASN A 110 -4.74 14.87 -0.85
C ASN A 110 -6.06 14.52 -0.12
N THR A 111 -7.19 15.12 -0.51
CA THR A 111 -8.51 14.85 0.05
C THR A 111 -9.57 14.79 -1.06
N ILE A 112 -10.68 14.09 -0.79
CA ILE A 112 -11.86 14.08 -1.68
C ILE A 112 -12.71 15.34 -1.48
N TYR A 113 -12.76 15.85 -0.25
CA TYR A 113 -13.48 17.06 0.12
C TYR A 113 -12.51 18.13 0.60
N LYS A 114 -12.68 19.35 0.11
CA LYS A 114 -12.13 20.54 0.74
C LYS A 114 -13.20 21.10 1.68
N LYS A 115 -12.86 21.25 2.96
CA LYS A 115 -13.63 22.09 3.87
C LYS A 115 -13.44 23.55 3.49
#